data_AF-A0A653CU07-F1
#
_entry.id   AF-A0A653CU07-F1
#
_cell.length_a   1.000
_cell.length_b   1.000
_cell.length_c   1.000
_cell.angle_alpha   90.00
_cell.angle_beta   90.00
_cell.angle_gamma   90.00
#
_symmetry.space_group_name_H-M   'P 1'
#
loop_
_entity.id
_entity.type
_entity.pdbx_description
1 polymer ?
#
loop_
_entity_poly.entity_id
_entity_poly.type
_entity_poly.pdbx_seq_one_letter_code
_entity_poly.pdbx_strand_id
1 'polypeptide(L)'
;MTTKSLLTPRLFRILKRYYSTDRPYSTALGVIDISTNDEVIEYKTLKDGVAVKDYSKIPGPKALPIIGNAWRFAPIIGHYKIHELDKVMISLYQQYGKIVKVSGLIGHPDLLFVFDGDDIQRVFKMEETMPHRPSMPSLHYYKQHLQKDFFRGNEGVIGVHGPKWDAFRKQVQHILLSPTTAKMYIEPLDLIATDFLNR
;
A
#
# COMPACT_ATOMS: atom_id res chain seq x y z
N MET A 1 -24.35 -43.61 17.47
CA MET A 1 -24.58 -42.96 16.17
C MET A 1 -25.50 -41.78 16.40
N THR A 2 -24.93 -40.58 16.45
CA THR A 2 -25.64 -39.35 16.84
C THR A 2 -25.42 -38.33 15.73
N THR A 3 -26.45 -38.12 14.93
CA THR A 3 -26.51 -37.15 13.83
C THR A 3 -26.53 -35.74 14.41
N LYS A 4 -25.41 -35.02 14.30
CA LYS A 4 -25.36 -33.58 14.60
C LYS A 4 -26.05 -32.83 13.46
N SER A 5 -27.17 -32.22 13.80
CA SER A 5 -27.93 -31.24 13.01
C SER A 5 -27.00 -30.21 12.36
N LEU A 6 -27.08 -30.09 11.03
CA LEU A 6 -26.44 -29.03 10.27
C LEU A 6 -27.18 -27.72 10.55
N LEU A 7 -26.40 -26.70 10.92
CA LEU A 7 -26.87 -25.35 11.22
C LEU A 7 -27.73 -24.81 10.06
N THR A 8 -28.91 -24.30 10.41
CA THR A 8 -29.82 -23.63 9.48
C THR A 8 -29.16 -22.39 8.87
N PRO A 9 -29.31 -22.14 7.56
CA PRO A 9 -28.74 -20.97 6.92
C PRO A 9 -29.46 -19.71 7.44
N ARG A 10 -28.76 -18.90 8.24
CA ARG A 10 -29.22 -17.53 8.53
C ARG A 10 -29.23 -16.77 7.20
N LEU A 11 -30.38 -16.20 6.86
CA LEU A 11 -30.51 -15.24 5.76
C LEU A 11 -29.40 -14.19 5.88
N PHE A 12 -28.41 -14.26 5.00
CA PHE A 12 -27.50 -13.14 4.78
C PHE A 12 -28.35 -12.02 4.21
N ARG A 13 -28.73 -11.06 5.05
CA ARG A 13 -29.23 -9.77 4.58
C ARG A 13 -28.06 -9.13 3.86
N ILE A 14 -28.05 -9.23 2.53
CA ILE A 14 -27.15 -8.49 1.65
C ILE A 14 -27.43 -7.01 1.94
N LEU A 15 -26.65 -6.42 2.84
CA LEU A 15 -26.53 -4.98 2.90
C LEU A 15 -25.93 -4.61 1.54
N LYS A 16 -26.77 -4.07 0.65
CA LYS A 16 -26.33 -3.34 -0.53
C LYS A 16 -25.28 -2.35 -0.04
N ARG A 17 -23.99 -2.69 -0.20
CA ARG A 17 -22.92 -1.71 -0.10
C ARG A 17 -23.20 -0.74 -1.22
N TYR A 18 -23.76 0.42 -0.88
CA TYR A 18 -23.76 1.56 -1.78
C TYR A 18 -22.29 1.92 -1.96
N TYR A 19 -21.69 1.43 -3.05
CA TYR A 19 -20.47 2.02 -3.55
C TYR A 19 -20.83 3.46 -3.92
N SER A 20 -20.20 4.42 -3.24
CA SER A 20 -20.31 5.84 -3.60
C SER A 20 -19.83 5.99 -5.04
N THR A 21 -20.75 6.30 -5.96
CA THR A 21 -20.50 6.49 -7.39
C THR A 21 -19.82 7.83 -7.69
N ASP A 22 -19.73 8.71 -6.69
CA ASP A 22 -19.41 10.12 -6.88
C ASP A 22 -17.98 10.48 -6.42
N ARG A 23 -17.09 9.49 -6.28
CA ARG A 23 -15.68 9.79 -6.00
C ARG A 23 -14.94 10.00 -7.33
N PRO A 24 -14.42 11.21 -7.61
CA PRO A 24 -13.54 11.40 -8.74
C PRO A 24 -12.29 10.53 -8.53
N TYR A 25 -11.96 9.74 -9.54
CA TYR A 25 -10.93 8.72 -9.51
C TYR A 25 -9.59 9.28 -9.02
N SER A 26 -9.07 8.73 -7.93
CA SER A 26 -7.72 9.03 -7.45
C SER A 26 -6.72 8.07 -8.08
N THR A 27 -5.85 8.62 -8.92
CA THR A 27 -4.49 8.11 -9.17
C THR A 27 -3.60 9.34 -9.34
N ALA A 28 -2.92 9.78 -8.27
CA ALA A 28 -2.29 11.10 -8.18
C ALA A 28 -1.49 11.53 -9.42
N LEU A 29 -2.13 12.35 -10.26
CA LEU A 29 -1.73 13.66 -10.79
C LEU A 29 -2.93 14.19 -11.61
N GLY A 30 -3.51 15.34 -11.20
CA GLY A 30 -4.41 16.13 -12.05
C GLY A 30 -5.92 16.03 -11.83
N VAL A 31 -6.43 15.63 -10.66
CA VAL A 31 -7.87 15.80 -10.34
C VAL A 31 -8.03 16.67 -9.10
N ILE A 32 -7.72 17.95 -9.27
CA ILE A 32 -8.41 19.02 -8.59
C ILE A 32 -8.87 19.91 -9.73
N ASP A 33 -10.16 19.87 -10.08
CA ASP A 33 -10.75 20.94 -10.88
C ASP A 33 -10.50 22.23 -10.09
N ILE A 34 -9.87 23.21 -10.73
CA ILE A 34 -9.57 24.54 -10.17
C ILE A 34 -10.88 25.36 -10.03
N SER A 35 -11.98 24.71 -9.65
CA SER A 35 -13.28 25.34 -9.39
C SER A 35 -14.05 24.75 -8.21
N THR A 36 -13.51 23.75 -7.49
CA THR A 36 -14.01 23.52 -6.13
C THR A 36 -13.44 24.62 -5.27
N ASN A 37 -14.31 25.51 -4.78
CA ASN A 37 -14.03 26.55 -3.79
C ASN A 37 -12.80 26.20 -2.97
N ASP A 38 -11.88 27.17 -2.85
CA ASP A 38 -10.79 27.18 -1.89
C ASP A 38 -11.33 27.12 -0.45
N GLU A 39 -12.03 26.05 -0.09
CA GLU A 39 -11.92 25.49 1.25
C GLU A 39 -10.47 25.06 1.36
N VAL A 40 -9.63 26.03 1.72
CA VAL A 40 -8.41 25.80 2.48
C VAL A 40 -8.82 24.71 3.47
N ILE A 41 -8.36 23.48 3.24
CA ILE A 41 -8.46 22.45 4.26
C ILE A 41 -7.64 23.05 5.37
N GLU A 42 -8.33 23.69 6.31
CA GLU A 42 -7.78 24.15 7.56
C GLU A 42 -7.25 22.86 8.17
N TYR A 43 -5.96 22.62 7.95
CA TYR A 43 -5.24 21.61 8.67
C TYR A 43 -5.59 21.95 10.10
N LYS A 44 -6.23 20.99 10.77
CA LYS A 44 -6.46 21.10 12.19
C LYS A 44 -5.05 21.15 12.78
N THR A 45 -4.50 22.36 12.86
CA THR A 45 -3.30 22.69 13.59
C THR A 45 -3.50 21.95 14.88
N LEU A 46 -2.59 21.00 15.17
CA LEU A 46 -2.65 20.21 16.38
C LEU A 46 -3.12 21.15 17.47
N LYS A 47 -4.29 20.87 18.09
CA LYS A 47 -4.93 21.78 19.05
C LYS A 47 -3.83 22.45 19.87
N ASP A 48 -3.76 23.78 19.86
CA ASP A 48 -2.73 24.50 20.60
C ASP A 48 -2.60 23.90 22.01
N GLY A 49 -1.42 23.35 22.32
CA GLY A 49 -1.16 22.64 23.56
C GLY A 49 -1.05 21.11 23.50
N VAL A 50 -1.24 20.45 22.35
CA VAL A 50 -0.89 19.02 22.21
C VAL A 50 0.60 18.87 21.95
N ALA A 51 1.37 18.60 23.00
CA ALA A 51 2.79 18.27 22.88
C ALA A 51 2.99 17.06 21.96
N VAL A 52 3.70 17.26 20.85
CA VAL A 52 4.08 16.18 19.93
C VAL A 52 5.04 15.26 20.66
N LYS A 53 4.75 13.96 20.67
CA LYS A 53 5.63 12.96 21.27
C LYS A 53 6.84 12.73 20.38
N ASP A 54 8.00 12.50 21.00
CA ASP A 54 9.21 12.12 20.27
C ASP A 54 9.03 10.84 19.46
N TYR A 55 9.72 10.75 18.33
CA TYR A 55 9.74 9.56 17.47
C TYR A 55 10.17 8.27 18.21
N SER A 56 11.01 8.41 19.24
CA SER A 56 11.45 7.31 20.11
C SER A 56 10.31 6.71 20.94
N LYS A 57 9.19 7.42 21.12
CA LYS A 57 8.02 6.99 21.88
C LYS A 57 7.00 6.21 21.05
N ILE A 58 7.22 6.06 19.73
CA ILE A 58 6.36 5.22 18.90
C ILE A 58 6.45 3.78 19.41
N PRO A 59 5.32 3.13 19.72
CA PRO A 59 5.34 1.80 20.30
C PRO A 59 5.81 0.76 19.28
N GLY A 60 6.37 -0.34 19.76
CA GLY A 60 6.84 -1.42 18.92
C GLY A 60 7.79 -2.37 19.63
N PRO A 61 8.22 -3.43 18.95
CA PRO A 61 9.13 -4.40 19.53
C PRO A 61 10.47 -3.75 19.86
N LYS A 62 10.92 -3.93 21.11
CA LYS A 62 12.21 -3.45 21.56
C LYS A 62 13.32 -4.21 20.84
N ALA A 63 14.18 -3.44 20.17
CA ALA A 63 15.37 -3.92 19.51
C ALA A 63 16.40 -4.42 20.54
N LEU A 64 17.05 -5.56 20.25
CA LEU A 64 18.20 -6.01 21.01
C LEU A 64 19.45 -5.19 20.62
N PRO A 65 20.43 -5.03 21.53
CA PRO A 65 21.71 -4.44 21.18
C PRO A 65 22.33 -5.16 19.98
N ILE A 66 22.93 -4.42 19.05
CA ILE A 66 23.65 -4.91 17.86
C ILE A 66 22.73 -5.54 16.78
N ILE A 67 21.91 -6.53 17.13
CA ILE A 67 21.12 -7.32 16.16
C ILE A 67 19.70 -6.78 15.91
N GLY A 68 19.28 -5.76 16.66
CA GLY A 68 18.02 -5.07 16.41
C GLY A 68 16.79 -5.94 16.61
N ASN A 69 15.79 -5.83 15.71
CA ASN A 69 14.64 -6.74 15.65
C ASN A 69 14.81 -7.85 14.59
N ALA A 70 15.91 -7.88 13.85
CA ALA A 70 16.14 -8.88 12.82
C ALA A 70 16.10 -10.33 13.36
N TRP A 71 16.54 -10.55 14.59
CA TRP A 71 16.49 -11.86 15.25
C TRP A 71 15.07 -12.45 15.35
N ARG A 72 14.03 -11.60 15.37
CA ARG A 72 12.63 -12.04 15.43
C ARG A 72 12.21 -12.82 14.19
N PHE A 73 12.94 -12.66 13.09
CA PHE A 73 12.73 -13.33 11.81
C PHE A 73 13.75 -14.46 11.56
N ALA A 74 14.60 -14.78 12.54
CA ALA A 74 15.58 -15.87 12.41
C ALA A 74 14.87 -17.24 12.39
N PRO A 75 15.32 -18.22 11.58
CA PRO A 75 14.60 -19.48 11.37
C PRO A 75 14.37 -20.34 12.63
N ILE A 76 15.29 -20.27 13.60
CA ILE A 76 15.30 -21.17 14.78
C ILE A 76 14.70 -20.49 16.01
N ILE A 77 15.06 -19.23 16.25
CA ILE A 77 14.72 -18.49 17.48
C ILE A 77 13.67 -17.41 17.26
N GLY A 78 13.38 -17.08 16.00
CA GLY A 78 12.42 -16.05 15.62
C GLY A 78 10.98 -16.56 15.74
N HIS A 79 10.09 -15.68 16.16
CA HIS A 79 8.64 -15.94 16.23
C HIS A 79 7.88 -15.33 15.06
N TYR A 80 8.53 -14.50 14.25
CA TYR A 80 7.97 -13.96 13.02
C TYR A 80 8.50 -14.73 11.82
N LYS A 81 7.59 -15.05 10.91
CA LYS A 81 7.93 -15.70 9.65
C LYS A 81 7.68 -14.72 8.52
N ILE A 82 8.69 -14.53 7.68
CA ILE A 82 8.64 -13.57 6.56
C ILE A 82 7.46 -13.90 5.62
N HIS A 83 7.18 -15.19 5.40
CA HIS A 83 6.08 -15.66 4.56
C HIS A 83 4.70 -15.60 5.24
N GLU A 84 4.60 -15.19 6.51
CA GLU A 84 3.33 -15.01 7.24
C GLU A 84 3.14 -13.54 7.66
N LEU A 85 3.45 -12.63 6.73
CA LEU A 85 3.47 -11.20 7.00
C LEU A 85 2.11 -10.68 7.53
N ASP A 86 1.01 -11.24 7.06
CA ASP A 86 -0.35 -10.96 7.54
C ASP A 86 -0.48 -11.22 9.05
N LYS A 87 0.02 -12.37 9.53
CA LYS A 87 0.00 -12.73 10.96
C LYS A 87 0.92 -11.83 11.77
N VAL A 88 2.09 -11.49 11.22
CA VAL A 88 3.02 -10.54 11.84
C VAL A 88 2.35 -9.17 12.01
N MET A 89 1.70 -8.66 10.96
CA MET A 89 0.99 -7.37 11.02
C MET A 89 -0.15 -7.38 12.04
N ILE A 90 -0.96 -8.43 12.07
CA ILE A 90 -2.04 -8.58 13.06
C ILE A 90 -1.47 -8.62 14.48
N SER A 91 -0.40 -9.39 14.71
CA SER A 91 0.27 -9.46 16.01
C SER A 91 0.80 -8.11 16.47
N LEU A 92 1.46 -7.37 15.57
CA LEU A 92 1.98 -6.03 15.87
C LEU A 92 0.85 -5.06 16.23
N TYR A 93 -0.24 -5.05 15.45
CA TYR A 93 -1.41 -4.23 15.73
C TYR A 93 -2.05 -4.56 17.08
N GLN A 94 -2.27 -5.85 17.37
CA GLN A 94 -2.88 -6.29 18.62
C GLN A 94 -2.01 -5.95 19.85
N GLN A 95 -0.68 -6.03 19.70
CA GLN A 95 0.24 -5.83 20.82
C GLN A 95 0.60 -4.35 21.05
N TYR A 96 0.75 -3.56 19.99
CA TYR A 96 1.31 -2.20 20.06
C TYR A 96 0.32 -1.12 19.62
N GLY A 97 -0.80 -1.50 18.98
CA GLY A 97 -1.88 -0.59 18.60
C GLY A 97 -1.76 -0.04 17.19
N LYS A 98 -2.33 1.15 16.99
CA LYS A 98 -2.62 1.75 15.68
C LYS A 98 -1.41 2.19 14.85
N ILE A 99 -0.27 2.41 15.50
CA ILE A 99 0.98 2.81 14.85
C ILE A 99 2.13 2.07 15.51
N VAL A 100 2.98 1.41 14.73
CA VAL A 100 4.00 0.51 15.26
C VAL A 100 5.33 0.72 14.55
N LYS A 101 6.41 0.89 15.31
CA LYS A 101 7.76 1.02 14.76
C LYS A 101 8.56 -0.26 14.97
N VAL A 102 9.10 -0.82 13.89
CA VAL A 102 10.04 -1.95 13.92
C VAL A 102 11.39 -1.46 13.43
N SER A 103 12.33 -1.30 14.36
CA SER A 103 13.70 -0.82 14.09
C SER A 103 14.74 -1.93 14.06
N GLY A 104 15.91 -1.65 13.49
CA GLY A 104 17.04 -2.58 13.50
C GLY A 104 16.79 -3.84 12.69
N LEU A 105 16.17 -3.68 11.52
CA LEU A 105 16.09 -4.73 10.50
C LEU A 105 17.31 -4.63 9.60
N ILE A 106 17.97 -5.75 9.33
CA ILE A 106 19.20 -5.77 8.52
C ILE A 106 18.89 -5.26 7.11
N GLY A 107 19.62 -4.24 6.65
CA GLY A 107 19.47 -3.68 5.31
C GLY A 107 18.22 -2.80 5.12
N HIS A 108 17.47 -2.48 6.19
CA HIS A 108 16.26 -1.66 6.11
C HIS A 108 16.26 -0.53 7.14
N PRO A 109 15.72 0.65 6.81
CA PRO A 109 15.45 1.69 7.80
C PRO A 109 14.36 1.24 8.78
N ASP A 110 14.11 2.05 9.81
CA ASP A 110 12.96 1.84 10.70
C ASP A 110 11.68 1.74 9.87
N LEU A 111 10.94 0.65 10.05
CA LEU A 111 9.65 0.45 9.40
C LEU A 111 8.54 0.94 10.33
N LEU A 112 7.72 1.86 9.82
CA LEU A 112 6.56 2.39 10.51
C LEU A 112 5.29 1.79 9.89
N PHE A 113 4.59 0.98 10.65
CA PHE A 113 3.31 0.39 10.27
C PHE A 113 2.18 1.25 10.82
N VAL A 114 1.31 1.73 9.94
CA VAL A 114 0.13 2.53 10.27
C VAL A 114 -1.10 1.69 9.99
N PHE A 115 -1.90 1.42 11.02
CA PHE A 115 -3.08 0.56 10.98
C PHE A 115 -4.39 1.35 11.05
N ASP A 116 -4.34 2.63 11.38
CA ASP A 116 -5.50 3.52 11.44
C ASP A 116 -5.78 4.15 10.07
N GLY A 117 -7.03 4.05 9.62
CA GLY A 117 -7.45 4.54 8.31
C GLY A 117 -7.35 6.07 8.15
N ASP A 118 -7.58 6.82 9.23
CA ASP A 118 -7.53 8.29 9.21
C ASP A 118 -6.07 8.77 9.17
N ASP A 119 -5.17 8.08 9.88
CA ASP A 119 -3.72 8.32 9.77
C ASP A 119 -3.21 7.98 8.36
N ILE A 120 -3.60 6.83 7.80
CA ILE A 120 -3.24 6.44 6.43
C ILE A 120 -3.72 7.49 5.42
N GLN A 121 -4.97 7.95 5.54
CA GLN A 121 -5.50 9.00 4.68
C GLN A 121 -4.68 10.30 4.78
N ARG A 122 -4.31 10.71 6.00
CA ARG A 122 -3.48 11.91 6.22
C ARG A 122 -2.11 11.77 5.57
N VAL A 123 -1.44 10.63 5.75
CA VAL A 123 -0.16 10.35 5.11
C VAL A 123 -0.26 10.46 3.59
N PHE A 124 -1.28 9.86 2.98
CA PHE A 124 -1.46 9.94 1.52
C PHE A 124 -1.86 11.33 1.02
N LYS A 125 -2.58 12.13 1.81
CA LYS A 125 -2.89 13.52 1.46
C LYS A 125 -1.67 14.44 1.54
N MET A 126 -0.72 14.12 2.42
CA MET A 126 0.54 14.86 2.60
C MET A 126 1.67 14.32 1.72
N GLU A 127 1.42 13.29 0.92
CA GLU A 127 2.43 12.68 0.06
C GLU A 127 2.86 13.62 -1.08
N GLU A 128 4.16 13.64 -1.36
CA GLU A 128 4.73 14.43 -2.45
C GLU A 128 4.28 13.93 -3.83
N THR A 129 4.37 14.80 -4.83
CA THR A 129 3.98 14.49 -6.22
C THR A 129 4.78 13.33 -6.83
N MET A 130 6.03 13.14 -6.38
CA MET A 130 6.94 12.08 -6.80
C MET A 130 7.27 11.16 -5.63
N PRO A 131 6.34 10.27 -5.24
CA PRO A 131 6.50 9.43 -4.07
C PRO A 131 7.73 8.53 -4.16
N HIS A 132 8.51 8.50 -3.09
CA HIS A 132 9.57 7.51 -2.93
C HIS A 132 8.98 6.22 -2.35
N ARG A 133 9.35 5.08 -2.93
CA ARG A 133 8.99 3.75 -2.42
C ARG A 133 10.28 3.01 -2.10
N PRO A 134 10.27 2.04 -1.16
CA PRO A 134 11.46 1.25 -0.88
C PRO A 134 12.08 0.72 -2.17
N SER A 135 13.37 0.99 -2.36
CA SER A 135 14.07 0.59 -3.58
C SER A 135 14.03 -0.93 -3.73
N MET A 136 14.07 -1.41 -4.98
CA MET A 136 14.23 -2.83 -5.31
C MET A 136 15.61 -3.03 -5.94
N PRO A 137 16.70 -3.15 -5.14
CA PRO A 137 18.07 -3.03 -5.65
C PRO A 137 18.40 -4.04 -6.75
N SER A 138 17.95 -5.29 -6.59
CA SER A 138 18.17 -6.34 -7.60
C SER A 138 17.49 -6.02 -8.93
N LEU A 139 16.26 -5.50 -8.90
CA LEU A 139 15.52 -5.13 -10.10
C LEU A 139 16.12 -3.88 -10.76
N HIS A 140 16.51 -2.91 -9.94
CA HIS A 140 17.22 -1.72 -10.40
C HIS A 140 18.51 -2.10 -11.12
N TYR A 141 19.32 -2.97 -10.50
CA TYR A 141 20.56 -3.46 -11.10
C TYR A 141 20.34 -4.21 -12.42
N TYR A 142 19.35 -5.10 -12.44
CA TYR A 142 18.99 -5.84 -13.64
C TYR A 142 18.61 -4.90 -14.80
N LYS A 143 17.71 -3.94 -14.57
CA LYS A 143 17.23 -3.04 -15.62
C LYS A 143 18.29 -2.06 -16.11
N GLN A 144 19.08 -1.50 -15.19
CA GLN A 144 20.01 -0.42 -15.50
C GLN A 144 21.40 -0.90 -15.92
N HIS A 145 21.82 -2.10 -15.51
CA HIS A 145 23.13 -2.63 -15.87
C HIS A 145 23.02 -3.84 -16.80
N LEU A 146 22.29 -4.89 -16.40
CA LEU A 146 22.27 -6.15 -17.14
C LEU A 146 21.45 -6.06 -18.44
N GLN A 147 20.40 -5.25 -18.47
CA GLN A 147 19.48 -5.09 -19.60
C GLN A 147 19.42 -3.64 -20.11
N LYS A 148 20.51 -2.88 -19.93
CA LYS A 148 20.56 -1.46 -20.29
C LYS A 148 20.18 -1.20 -21.76
N ASP A 149 20.56 -2.11 -22.66
CA ASP A 149 20.35 -1.98 -24.11
C ASP A 149 18.91 -2.27 -24.53
N PHE A 150 18.20 -3.08 -23.73
CA PHE A 150 16.77 -3.32 -23.89
C PHE A 150 15.95 -2.13 -23.38
N PHE A 151 16.23 -1.67 -22.15
CA PHE A 151 15.45 -0.59 -21.53
C PHE A 151 15.80 0.80 -22.05
N ARG A 152 17.03 1.03 -22.54
CA ARG A 152 17.49 2.28 -23.14
C ARG A 152 17.15 3.54 -22.33
N GLY A 153 17.26 3.43 -21.00
CA GLY A 153 16.95 4.52 -20.06
C GLY A 153 15.46 4.70 -19.71
N ASN A 154 14.58 3.80 -20.18
CA ASN A 154 13.16 3.71 -19.82
C ASN A 154 12.90 2.45 -18.99
N GLU A 155 13.26 2.48 -17.71
CA GLU A 155 13.20 1.31 -16.83
C GLU A 155 11.79 1.03 -16.29
N GLY A 156 10.81 1.86 -16.66
CA GLY A 156 9.39 1.71 -16.34
C GLY A 156 8.97 2.32 -15.00
N VAL A 157 7.85 1.87 -14.46
CA VAL A 157 7.27 2.40 -13.20
C VAL A 157 7.90 1.77 -11.95
N ILE A 158 8.27 0.49 -12.02
CA ILE A 158 8.72 -0.29 -10.85
C ILE A 158 10.23 -0.15 -10.68
N GLY A 159 10.66 0.33 -9.52
CA GLY A 159 12.08 0.49 -9.17
C GLY A 159 12.74 1.76 -9.73
N VAL A 160 11.93 2.73 -10.18
CA VAL A 160 12.36 4.04 -10.66
C VAL A 160 11.68 5.12 -9.81
N HIS A 161 12.39 6.21 -9.53
CA HIS A 161 11.88 7.34 -8.74
C HIS A 161 12.20 8.68 -9.43
N GLY A 162 11.58 9.75 -8.93
CA GLY A 162 11.85 11.11 -9.39
C GLY A 162 11.36 11.41 -10.82
N PRO A 163 12.00 12.35 -11.53
CA PRO A 163 11.51 12.84 -12.82
C PRO A 163 11.36 11.75 -13.91
N LYS A 164 12.24 10.74 -13.92
CA LYS A 164 12.15 9.61 -14.86
C LYS A 164 10.86 8.80 -14.64
N TRP A 165 10.54 8.53 -13.39
CA TRP A 165 9.31 7.83 -13.01
C TRP A 165 8.08 8.66 -13.39
N ASP A 166 8.09 9.96 -13.11
CA ASP A 166 6.97 10.86 -13.42
C ASP A 166 6.72 10.93 -14.94
N ALA A 167 7.78 11.11 -15.73
CA ALA A 167 7.70 11.14 -17.19
C ALA A 167 7.12 9.84 -17.77
N PHE A 168 7.63 8.68 -17.34
CA PHE A 168 7.12 7.39 -17.79
C PHE A 168 5.66 7.17 -17.35
N ARG A 169 5.33 7.50 -16.09
CA ARG A 169 3.98 7.33 -15.55
C ARG A 169 2.96 8.19 -16.30
N LYS A 170 3.27 9.45 -16.60
CA LYS A 170 2.39 10.33 -17.39
C LYS A 170 2.04 9.75 -18.76
N GLN A 171 3.02 9.14 -19.43
CA GLN A 171 2.82 8.49 -20.73
C GLN A 171 1.96 7.22 -20.65
N VAL A 172 2.07 6.45 -19.57
CA VAL A 172 1.32 5.17 -19.47
C VAL A 172 -0.07 5.34 -18.85
N GLN A 173 -0.21 6.28 -17.92
CA GLN A 173 -1.44 6.48 -17.13
C GLN A 173 -2.65 6.80 -18.01
N HIS A 174 -2.52 7.70 -18.99
CA HIS A 174 -3.65 8.08 -19.84
C HIS A 174 -4.15 6.92 -20.71
N ILE A 175 -3.25 6.03 -21.12
CA ILE A 175 -3.59 4.87 -21.95
C ILE A 175 -4.25 3.81 -21.08
N LEU A 176 -3.63 3.42 -19.96
CA LEU A 176 -4.09 2.25 -19.20
C LEU A 176 -5.22 2.54 -18.22
N LEU A 177 -5.27 3.74 -17.64
CA LEU A 177 -6.16 4.05 -16.53
C LEU A 177 -7.38 4.90 -16.93
N SER A 178 -7.53 5.24 -18.22
CA SER A 178 -8.72 5.98 -18.64
C SER A 178 -9.97 5.08 -18.63
N PRO A 179 -11.14 5.59 -18.20
CA PRO A 179 -12.39 4.83 -18.26
C PRO A 179 -12.76 4.37 -19.67
N THR A 180 -12.43 5.18 -20.69
CA THR A 180 -12.65 4.82 -22.09
C THR A 180 -11.83 3.61 -22.49
N THR A 181 -10.54 3.59 -22.15
CA THR A 181 -9.70 2.42 -22.42
C THR A 181 -10.19 1.19 -21.66
N ALA A 182 -10.53 1.33 -20.38
CA ALA A 182 -11.03 0.23 -19.58
C ALA A 182 -12.29 -0.42 -20.20
N LYS A 183 -13.20 0.38 -20.76
CA LYS A 183 -14.42 -0.12 -21.44
C LYS A 183 -14.11 -0.98 -22.67
N MET A 184 -13.07 -0.64 -23.43
CA MET A 184 -12.68 -1.41 -24.62
C MET A 184 -12.24 -2.85 -24.28
N TYR A 185 -11.77 -3.09 -23.05
CA TYR A 185 -11.33 -4.41 -22.61
C TYR A 185 -12.46 -5.26 -22.00
N ILE A 186 -13.67 -4.73 -21.80
CA ILE A 186 -14.77 -5.49 -21.16
C ILE A 186 -15.13 -6.74 -21.98
N GLU A 187 -15.44 -6.57 -23.26
CA GLU A 187 -15.87 -7.69 -24.13
C GLU A 187 -14.77 -8.75 -24.31
N PRO A 188 -13.50 -8.41 -24.63
CA PRO A 188 -12.42 -9.40 -24.69
C PRO A 188 -12.22 -10.17 -23.37
N LEU A 189 -12.30 -9.49 -22.22
CA LEU A 189 -12.15 -10.14 -20.92
C LEU A 189 -13.34 -11.05 -20.59
N ASP A 190 -14.56 -10.66 -20.99
CA ASP A 190 -15.77 -11.47 -20.81
C ASP A 190 -15.73 -12.75 -21.65
N LEU A 191 -15.26 -12.66 -22.90
CA LEU A 191 -15.02 -13.83 -23.74
C LEU A 191 -14.02 -14.79 -23.10
N ILE A 192 -12.87 -14.29 -22.64
CA ILE A 192 -11.85 -15.11 -21.96
C ILE A 192 -12.42 -15.75 -20.69
N ALA A 193 -13.19 -15.02 -19.91
CA ALA A 193 -13.82 -15.53 -18.69
C ALA A 193 -14.86 -16.61 -19.01
N THR A 194 -15.67 -16.42 -20.05
CA THR A 194 -16.66 -17.39 -20.52
C THR A 194 -15.98 -18.66 -21.03
N ASP A 195 -14.94 -18.53 -21.84
CA ASP A 195 -14.14 -19.67 -22.30
C ASP A 195 -13.51 -20.44 -21.14
N PHE A 196 -13.06 -19.75 -20.10
CA PHE A 196 -12.53 -20.39 -18.90
C PHE A 196 -13.59 -21.18 -18.14
N LEU A 197 -14.82 -20.67 -18.04
CA LEU A 197 -15.94 -21.36 -17.37
C LEU A 197 -16.45 -22.59 -18.16
N ASN A 198 -16.30 -22.57 -19.48
CA ASN A 198 -16.77 -23.65 -20.36
C ASN A 198 -15.75 -24.78 -20.54
N ARG A 199 -14.58 -24.71 -19.88
CA ARG A 199 -13.54 -25.75 -19.85
C ARG A 199 -13.63 -26.58 -18.58
#